data_AF-A0A7C7PH48-F1
#
_entry.id   AF-A0A7C7PH48-F1
#
_cell.length_a   1.000
_cell.length_b   1.000
_cell.length_c   1.000
_cell.angle_alpha   90.00
_cell.angle_beta   90.00
_cell.angle_gamma   90.00
#
_symmetry.space_group_name_H-M   'P 1'
#
loop_
_entity.id
_entity.type
_entity.pdbx_description
1 polymer ?
#
loop_
_entity_poly.entity_id
_entity_poly.type
_entity_poly.pdbx_seq_one_letter_code
_entity_poly.pdbx_strand_id
1 'polypeptide(L)'
;MKLPVLLAAALVAFLACSGAGITASPDLGREAASAIYIPKDLEDSFAALRDLLDPADVDQLRSGSEADVALYHFGLGRWMRNNWGLWGGSRLSRWFNDRGIHHPDDMSGIILTSFWRHLNGKPLGLDAQIERYQIYWDRLNNQ
;
A
#
# COMPACT_ATOMS: atom_id res chain seq x y z
N MET A 1 -3.89 20.54 -22.80
CA MET A 1 -4.79 20.45 -23.97
C MET A 1 -4.35 19.26 -24.81
N LYS A 2 -5.18 18.20 -24.83
CA LYS A 2 -5.33 17.12 -25.83
C LYS A 2 -4.13 16.19 -26.16
N LEU A 3 -4.19 14.96 -25.61
CA LEU A 3 -3.95 13.73 -26.39
C LEU A 3 -5.12 13.55 -27.38
N PRO A 4 -4.96 12.93 -28.59
CA PRO A 4 -4.74 11.47 -28.67
C PRO A 4 -3.96 10.98 -29.92
N VAL A 5 -3.45 9.74 -29.88
CA VAL A 5 -3.26 8.92 -31.08
C VAL A 5 -3.77 7.51 -30.80
N LEU A 6 -4.80 7.13 -31.55
CA LEU A 6 -5.44 5.81 -31.59
C LEU A 6 -4.88 5.00 -32.77
N LEU A 7 -4.76 3.69 -32.51
CA LEU A 7 -4.96 2.54 -33.41
C LEU A 7 -4.31 2.51 -34.80
N ALA A 8 -3.47 1.49 -35.01
CA ALA A 8 -3.43 0.74 -36.26
C ALA A 8 -3.36 -0.76 -35.95
N ALA A 9 -4.44 -1.48 -36.28
CA ALA A 9 -4.50 -2.93 -36.28
C ALA A 9 -3.95 -3.43 -37.62
N ALA A 10 -2.97 -4.34 -37.58
CA ALA A 10 -2.53 -5.08 -38.76
C ALA A 10 -2.95 -6.55 -38.62
N LEU A 11 -3.90 -6.94 -39.46
CA LEU A 11 -4.34 -8.30 -39.71
C LEU A 11 -3.28 -9.01 -40.55
N VAL A 12 -2.70 -10.10 -40.07
CA VAL A 12 -1.91 -11.02 -40.91
C VAL A 12 -2.56 -12.40 -40.81
N ALA A 13 -2.94 -12.93 -41.97
CA ALA A 13 -3.61 -14.22 -42.10
C ALA A 13 -2.78 -15.19 -42.96
N PHE A 14 -2.77 -16.44 -42.50
CA PHE A 14 -2.47 -17.72 -43.18
C PHE A 14 -1.03 -18.05 -43.59
N LEU A 15 -0.50 -19.18 -43.09
CA LEU A 15 -0.62 -20.49 -43.77
C LEU A 15 -0.13 -21.64 -42.84
N ALA A 16 -0.89 -22.73 -42.79
CA ALA A 16 -0.55 -23.94 -42.03
C ALA A 16 0.34 -24.88 -42.85
N CYS A 17 1.46 -25.33 -42.26
CA CYS A 17 2.20 -26.52 -42.67
C CYS A 17 2.47 -27.38 -41.42
N SER A 18 2.01 -28.62 -41.45
CA SER A 18 2.15 -29.63 -40.42
C SER A 18 3.49 -30.35 -40.49
N GLY A 19 4.17 -30.52 -39.34
CA GLY A 19 5.34 -31.40 -39.18
C GLY A 19 5.98 -31.21 -37.81
N ALA A 20 6.01 -32.27 -37.00
CA ALA A 20 6.30 -32.25 -35.58
C ALA A 20 7.74 -31.83 -35.22
N GLY A 21 7.83 -30.96 -34.22
CA GLY A 21 9.05 -30.55 -33.53
C GLY A 21 8.68 -29.84 -32.24
N ILE A 22 8.13 -30.59 -31.27
CA ILE A 22 7.97 -30.11 -29.90
C ILE A 22 9.35 -30.14 -29.25
N THR A 23 9.88 -28.99 -28.85
CA THR A 23 10.46 -28.78 -27.52
C THR A 23 10.57 -27.28 -27.22
N ALA A 24 9.79 -26.88 -26.23
CA ALA A 24 9.94 -25.74 -25.34
C ALA A 24 10.22 -24.37 -25.96
N SER A 25 9.14 -23.61 -26.21
CA SER A 25 9.17 -22.19 -25.87
C SER A 25 9.52 -22.08 -24.37
N PRO A 26 10.47 -21.24 -23.95
CA PRO A 26 10.54 -20.90 -22.54
C PRO A 26 9.22 -20.23 -22.21
N ASP A 27 8.37 -20.94 -21.47
CA ASP A 27 7.41 -20.33 -20.56
C ASP A 27 8.28 -19.50 -19.62
N LEU A 28 8.55 -18.25 -20.02
CA LEU A 28 9.21 -17.28 -19.16
C LEU A 28 8.30 -17.18 -17.96
N GLY A 29 8.77 -17.84 -16.90
CA GLY A 29 8.01 -18.19 -15.74
C GLY A 29 7.08 -17.07 -15.39
N ARG A 30 5.81 -17.42 -15.23
CA ARG A 30 4.93 -16.72 -14.33
C ARG A 30 5.69 -16.60 -13.01
N GLU A 31 6.45 -15.51 -12.87
CA GLU A 31 7.15 -15.09 -11.67
C GLU A 31 6.19 -15.40 -10.54
N ALA A 32 6.56 -16.36 -9.69
CA ALA A 32 5.70 -16.78 -8.60
C ALA A 32 5.38 -15.51 -7.82
N ALA A 33 4.15 -15.02 -7.95
CA ALA A 33 3.72 -13.76 -7.38
C ALA A 33 4.08 -13.80 -5.90
N SER A 34 5.14 -13.09 -5.50
CA SER A 34 5.57 -13.10 -4.11
C SER A 34 4.42 -12.50 -3.34
N ALA A 35 3.73 -13.34 -2.54
CA ALA A 35 2.61 -12.90 -1.74
C ALA A 35 3.06 -11.66 -0.95
N ILE A 36 2.32 -10.57 -1.09
CA ILE A 36 2.65 -9.31 -0.42
C ILE A 36 2.73 -9.60 1.08
N TYR A 37 3.88 -9.30 1.68
CA TYR A 37 4.06 -9.43 3.12
C TYR A 37 3.15 -8.41 3.82
N ILE A 38 2.26 -8.90 4.68
CA ILE A 38 1.35 -8.07 5.48
C ILE A 38 2.00 -7.87 6.84
N PRO A 39 2.28 -6.66 7.34
CA PRO A 39 2.89 -6.49 8.66
C PRO A 39 2.07 -7.08 9.80
N LYS A 40 2.68 -7.42 10.94
CA LYS A 40 1.96 -7.95 12.12
C LYS A 40 1.50 -6.86 13.11
N ASP A 41 2.20 -5.73 13.12
CA ASP A 41 1.97 -4.58 14.01
C ASP A 41 2.52 -3.29 13.36
N LEU A 42 2.46 -2.16 14.10
CA LEU A 42 2.91 -0.86 13.62
C LEU A 42 4.42 -0.83 13.34
N GLU A 43 5.25 -1.34 14.24
CA GLU A 43 6.70 -1.32 14.07
C GLU A 43 7.14 -2.21 12.90
N ASP A 44 6.54 -3.39 12.73
CA ASP A 44 6.77 -4.28 11.59
C ASP A 44 6.36 -3.62 10.26
N SER A 45 5.39 -2.71 10.29
CA SER A 45 5.00 -1.94 9.10
C SER A 45 6.11 -1.00 8.62
N PHE A 46 7.00 -0.54 9.50
CA PHE A 46 8.11 0.32 9.10
C PHE A 46 9.15 -0.44 8.30
N ALA A 47 9.46 -1.68 8.69
CA ALA A 47 10.35 -2.54 7.92
C ALA A 47 9.74 -2.84 6.55
N ALA A 48 8.45 -3.22 6.51
CA ALA A 48 7.75 -3.47 5.25
C ALA A 48 7.70 -2.24 4.33
N LEU A 49 7.57 -1.02 4.87
CA LEU A 49 7.62 0.22 4.07
C LEU A 49 9.03 0.50 3.54
N ARG A 50 10.08 0.24 4.31
CA ARG A 50 11.46 0.41 3.83
C ARG A 50 11.84 -0.59 2.74
N ASP A 51 11.28 -1.79 2.79
CA ASP A 51 11.48 -2.81 1.75
C ASP A 51 10.64 -2.53 0.50
N LEU A 52 9.47 -1.92 0.67
CA LEU A 52 8.55 -1.58 -0.43
C LEU A 52 8.97 -0.34 -1.22
N LEU A 53 9.46 0.70 -0.54
CA LEU A 53 9.72 2.01 -1.13
C LEU A 53 11.16 2.13 -1.59
N ASP A 54 11.37 2.77 -2.73
CA ASP A 54 12.71 3.15 -3.15
C ASP A 54 13.34 4.13 -2.13
N PRO A 55 14.68 4.10 -1.95
CA PRO A 55 15.35 5.02 -1.02
C PRO A 55 15.01 6.50 -1.26
N ALA A 56 14.82 6.89 -2.53
CA ALA A 56 14.42 8.25 -2.90
C ALA A 56 13.02 8.62 -2.40
N ASP A 57 12.06 7.68 -2.44
CA ASP A 57 10.71 7.90 -1.93
C ASP A 57 10.71 7.99 -0.39
N VAL A 58 11.53 7.16 0.28
CA VAL A 58 11.73 7.24 1.73
C VAL A 58 12.34 8.59 2.13
N ASP A 59 13.32 9.08 1.39
CA ASP A 59 13.95 10.37 1.63
C ASP A 59 12.99 11.53 1.33
N GLN A 60 12.19 11.43 0.27
CA GLN A 60 11.14 12.41 -0.03
C GLN A 60 10.14 12.50 1.13
N LEU A 61 9.65 11.35 1.61
CA LEU A 61 8.74 11.30 2.76
C LEU A 61 9.40 11.88 4.01
N ARG A 62 10.65 11.51 4.31
CA ARG A 62 11.40 12.03 5.47
C ARG A 62 11.55 13.55 5.42
N SER A 63 11.84 14.11 4.25
CA SER A 63 12.16 15.54 4.06
C SER A 63 10.95 16.48 4.14
N GLY A 64 9.74 15.97 3.91
CA GLY A 64 8.49 16.73 4.07
C GLY A 64 8.14 17.01 5.54
N SER A 65 7.16 17.88 5.77
CA SER A 65 6.62 18.12 7.11
C SER A 65 5.68 16.99 7.55
N GLU A 66 5.39 16.89 8.86
CA GLU A 66 4.39 15.92 9.35
C GLU A 66 3.00 16.16 8.72
N ALA A 67 2.65 17.41 8.44
CA ALA A 67 1.38 17.75 7.79
C ALA A 67 1.32 17.25 6.33
N ASP A 68 2.46 17.23 5.63
CA ASP A 68 2.54 16.76 4.25
C ASP A 68 2.31 15.25 4.11
N VAL A 69 2.37 14.49 5.22
CA VAL A 69 2.03 13.06 5.25
C VAL A 69 0.61 12.81 4.71
N ALA A 70 -0.31 13.77 4.86
CA ALA A 70 -1.66 13.69 4.32
C ALA A 70 -1.70 13.53 2.78
N LEU A 71 -0.68 14.03 2.07
CA LEU A 71 -0.58 13.90 0.61
C LEU A 71 -0.43 12.45 0.14
N TYR A 72 0.11 11.58 1.01
CA TYR A 72 0.30 10.15 0.72
C TYR A 72 -0.96 9.31 0.96
N HIS A 73 -2.03 9.91 1.53
CA HIS A 73 -3.23 9.18 1.94
C HIS A 73 -3.93 8.42 0.80
N PHE A 74 -4.02 9.03 -0.39
CA PHE A 74 -4.70 8.44 -1.54
C PHE A 74 -3.80 7.59 -2.45
N GLY A 75 -2.48 7.74 -2.31
CA GLY A 75 -1.47 6.92 -3.00
C GLY A 75 -1.06 5.75 -2.12
N LEU A 76 0.04 5.91 -1.38
CA LEU A 76 0.61 4.89 -0.50
C LEU A 76 -0.41 4.40 0.56
N GLY A 77 -1.19 5.30 1.15
CA GLY A 77 -2.25 4.94 2.09
C GLY A 77 -3.27 3.98 1.47
N ARG A 78 -3.80 4.31 0.28
CA ARG A 78 -4.74 3.45 -0.46
C ARG A 78 -4.11 2.11 -0.83
N TRP A 79 -2.84 2.13 -1.23
CA TRP A 79 -2.11 0.90 -1.54
C TRP A 79 -2.04 -0.01 -0.31
N MET A 80 -1.68 0.50 0.88
CA MET A 80 -1.64 -0.28 2.11
C MET A 80 -3.02 -0.88 2.44
N ARG A 81 -4.10 -0.08 2.32
CA ARG A 81 -5.45 -0.56 2.63
C ARG A 81 -5.86 -1.78 1.80
N ASN A 82 -5.52 -1.76 0.52
CA ASN A 82 -5.88 -2.82 -0.42
C ASN A 82 -4.95 -4.03 -0.31
N ASN A 83 -3.64 -3.80 -0.19
CA ASN A 83 -2.63 -4.85 -0.30
C ASN A 83 -2.27 -5.49 1.04
N TRP A 84 -2.34 -4.74 2.15
CA TRP A 84 -2.17 -5.29 3.49
C TRP A 84 -3.48 -5.80 4.10
N GLY A 85 -4.54 -5.87 3.30
CA GLY A 85 -5.82 -6.43 3.70
C GLY A 85 -6.44 -5.70 4.90
N LEU A 86 -6.29 -4.37 4.98
CA LEU A 86 -6.81 -3.61 6.11
C LEU A 86 -8.35 -3.63 6.16
N TRP A 87 -9.00 -3.67 5.00
CA TRP A 87 -10.44 -3.92 4.86
C TRP A 87 -10.85 -5.36 5.18
N GLY A 88 -9.93 -6.32 4.98
CA GLY A 88 -10.21 -7.76 5.00
C GLY A 88 -9.90 -8.43 6.34
N GLY A 89 -9.64 -7.67 7.41
CA GLY A 89 -9.35 -8.24 8.73
C GLY A 89 -8.02 -8.98 8.79
N SER A 90 -7.00 -8.50 8.07
CA SER A 90 -5.64 -9.05 8.12
C SER A 90 -5.03 -9.01 9.54
N ARG A 91 -3.86 -9.62 9.73
CA ARG A 91 -3.18 -9.58 11.05
C ARG A 91 -2.87 -8.14 11.51
N LEU A 92 -2.48 -7.25 10.59
CA LEU A 92 -2.29 -5.83 10.89
C LEU A 92 -3.61 -5.16 11.25
N SER A 93 -4.67 -5.42 10.49
CA SER A 93 -6.02 -4.91 10.78
C SER A 93 -6.48 -5.33 12.17
N ARG A 94 -6.29 -6.60 12.55
CA ARG A 94 -6.62 -7.10 13.90
C ARG A 94 -5.81 -6.39 14.99
N TRP A 95 -4.51 -6.18 14.78
CA TRP A 95 -3.69 -5.44 15.74
C TRP A 95 -4.21 -4.01 16.01
N PHE A 96 -4.73 -3.32 14.98
CA PHE A 96 -5.41 -2.03 15.13
C PHE A 96 -6.78 -2.14 15.78
N ASN A 97 -7.57 -3.17 15.42
CA ASN A 97 -8.88 -3.41 16.01
C ASN A 97 -8.80 -3.65 17.52
N ASP A 98 -7.78 -4.39 17.98
CA ASP A 98 -7.52 -4.64 19.41
C ASP A 98 -7.21 -3.34 20.18
N ARG A 99 -6.93 -2.24 19.46
CA ARG A 99 -6.67 -0.90 19.99
C ARG A 99 -7.82 0.08 19.71
N GLY A 100 -8.97 -0.42 19.26
CA GLY A 100 -10.16 0.40 18.99
C GLY A 100 -10.08 1.24 17.71
N ILE A 101 -9.19 0.90 16.77
CA ILE A 101 -9.15 1.52 15.43
C ILE A 101 -9.69 0.53 14.41
N HIS A 102 -10.87 0.83 13.87
CA HIS A 102 -11.59 -0.09 12.98
C HIS A 102 -11.62 0.34 11.52
N HIS A 103 -11.47 1.64 11.24
CA HIS A 103 -11.55 2.15 9.88
C HIS A 103 -10.18 2.07 9.18
N PRO A 104 -10.07 1.43 8.00
CA PRO A 104 -8.78 1.27 7.30
C PRO A 104 -8.11 2.58 6.89
N ASP A 105 -8.87 3.64 6.64
CA ASP A 105 -8.28 4.98 6.39
C ASP A 105 -7.51 5.48 7.61
N ASP A 106 -8.03 5.25 8.81
CA ASP A 106 -7.38 5.65 10.07
C ASP A 106 -6.15 4.79 10.33
N MET A 107 -6.25 3.46 10.14
CA MET A 107 -5.10 2.54 10.25
C MET A 107 -3.95 3.00 9.35
N SER A 108 -4.25 3.26 8.06
CA SER A 108 -3.24 3.72 7.11
C SER A 108 -2.70 5.11 7.42
N GLY A 109 -3.52 6.02 7.97
CA GLY A 109 -3.09 7.35 8.42
C GLY A 109 -2.14 7.28 9.61
N ILE A 110 -2.44 6.43 10.60
CA ILE A 110 -1.57 6.19 11.76
C ILE A 110 -0.24 5.60 11.32
N ILE A 111 -0.25 4.62 10.40
CA ILE A 111 0.98 4.03 9.86
C ILE A 111 1.85 5.09 9.19
N LEU A 112 1.28 5.90 8.27
CA LEU A 112 2.03 6.93 7.56
C LEU A 112 2.64 7.97 8.51
N THR A 113 1.83 8.47 9.45
CA THR A 113 2.28 9.47 10.44
C THR A 113 3.38 8.91 11.32
N SER A 114 3.22 7.68 11.79
CA SER A 114 4.18 7.01 12.66
C SER A 114 5.47 6.66 11.92
N PHE A 115 5.39 6.26 10.65
CA PHE A 115 6.57 6.01 9.81
C PHE A 115 7.36 7.30 9.58
N TRP A 116 6.70 8.42 9.27
CA TRP A 116 7.35 9.72 9.17
C TRP A 116 8.05 10.12 10.48
N ARG A 117 7.38 9.94 11.62
CA ARG A 117 7.95 10.21 12.95
C ARG A 117 9.16 9.32 13.24
N HIS A 118 9.08 8.04 12.90
CA HIS A 118 10.18 7.08 13.03
C HIS A 118 11.41 7.51 12.21
N LEU A 119 11.22 7.87 10.93
CA LEU A 119 12.29 8.34 10.05
C LEU A 119 12.98 9.62 10.54
N ASN A 120 12.26 10.43 11.33
CA ASN A 120 12.72 11.71 11.86
C ASN A 120 13.11 11.65 13.35
N GLY A 121 13.21 10.46 13.95
CA GLY A 121 13.58 10.30 15.36
C GLY A 121 12.61 10.95 16.35
N LYS A 122 11.34 11.09 15.97
CA LYS A 122 10.29 11.68 16.81
C LYS A 122 9.53 10.60 17.57
N PRO A 123 9.01 10.92 18.79
CA PRO A 123 8.11 10.01 19.49
C PRO A 123 6.89 9.66 18.64
N LEU A 124 6.51 8.39 18.59
CA LEU A 124 5.36 7.95 17.80
C LEU A 124 4.06 8.55 18.31
N GLY A 125 3.91 8.76 19.63
CA GLY A 125 2.68 9.29 20.23
C GLY A 125 1.43 8.50 19.83
N LEU A 126 1.54 7.17 19.79
CA LEU A 126 0.51 6.27 19.25
C LEU A 126 -0.82 6.43 20.00
N ASP A 127 -0.79 6.47 21.32
CA ASP A 127 -2.01 6.61 22.14
C ASP A 127 -2.78 7.88 21.79
N ALA A 128 -2.08 9.01 21.62
CA ALA A 128 -2.69 10.28 21.23
C ALA A 128 -3.20 10.28 19.76
N GLN A 129 -2.59 9.49 18.88
CA GLN A 129 -3.13 9.29 17.53
C GLN A 129 -4.42 8.46 17.58
N ILE A 130 -4.45 7.40 18.38
CA ILE A 130 -5.61 6.51 18.55
C ILE A 130 -6.79 7.27 19.17
N GLU A 131 -6.54 7.98 20.27
CA GLU A 131 -7.55 8.75 21.00
C GLU A 131 -8.25 9.77 20.10
N ARG A 132 -7.50 10.43 19.19
CA ARG A 132 -8.07 11.37 18.23
C ARG A 132 -9.14 10.74 17.34
N TYR A 133 -8.89 9.54 16.83
CA TYR A 133 -9.84 8.83 15.99
C TYR A 133 -11.02 8.30 16.79
N GLN A 134 -10.79 7.80 18.00
CA GLN A 134 -11.87 7.39 18.91
C GLN A 134 -12.82 8.57 19.19
N ILE A 135 -12.29 9.74 19.56
CA ILE A 135 -13.09 10.96 19.78
C ILE A 135 -13.87 11.36 18.53
N TYR A 136 -13.25 11.26 17.35
CA TYR A 136 -13.91 11.58 16.07
C TYR A 136 -15.12 10.68 15.82
N TRP A 137 -14.95 9.36 15.96
CA TRP A 137 -16.04 8.40 15.73
C TRP A 137 -17.11 8.46 16.81
N ASP A 138 -16.73 8.64 18.08
CA ASP A 138 -17.68 8.83 19.18
C ASP A 138 -18.56 10.06 18.94
N ARG A 139 -17.96 11.16 18.48
CA ARG A 139 -18.73 12.37 18.12
C ARG A 139 -19.69 12.10 16.96
N LEU A 140 -19.27 11.39 15.92
CA LEU A 140 -20.12 11.10 14.77
C LEU A 140 -21.27 10.13 15.10
N ASN A 141 -21.01 9.14 15.94
CA ASN A 141 -22.02 8.14 16.33
C ASN A 141 -23.06 8.68 17.31
N ASN A 142 -22.75 9.76 18.03
CA ASN A 142 -23.62 10.39 19.03
C ASN A 142 -24.32 11.66 18.51
N GLN A 143 -24.34 11.89 17.19
CA GLN A 143 -25.11 12.94 16.50
C GLN A 143 -26.34 12.36 15.81
#